data_AF-A0A0V0R5Z5-F1
#
_entry.id   AF-A0A0V0R5Z5-F1
#
_cell.length_a   1.000
_cell.length_b   1.000
_cell.length_c   1.000
_cell.angle_alpha   90.00
_cell.angle_beta   90.00
_cell.angle_gamma   90.00
#
_symmetry.space_group_name_H-M   'P 1'
#
loop_
_entity.id
_entity.type
_entity.pdbx_description
1 polymer ?
#
loop_
_entity_poly.entity_id
_entity_poly.type
_entity_poly.pdbx_seq_one_letter_code
_entity_poly.pdbx_strand_id
1 'polypeptide(L)'
;MQKTKKTLFEYTANLINGEKVSLSKFKDKDAYLLVNVASECDEIQHVVRKKTGAKIKYPMFEKLKVNGDDCHDIYTFLKQNSRLWNEQKGKCEDIRWNFGKFLVDGQGYVKNYYDPDVTPLELEDDIKKLLQKEGKQ
;
A
#
# COMPACT_ATOMS: atom_id res chain seq x y z
N MET A 1 20.56 -15.78 4.08
CA MET A 1 20.66 -14.42 3.50
C MET A 1 20.01 -13.47 4.49
N GLN A 2 20.73 -12.46 4.97
CA GLN A 2 20.18 -11.47 5.89
C GLN A 2 19.11 -10.68 5.13
N LYS A 3 17.81 -10.87 5.46
CA LYS A 3 16.77 -9.95 4.99
C LYS A 3 17.07 -8.61 5.67
N THR A 4 17.75 -7.71 4.96
CA THR A 4 17.82 -6.30 5.36
C THR A 4 16.40 -5.84 5.65
N LYS A 5 16.15 -5.33 6.86
CA LYS A 5 14.84 -4.83 7.32
C LYS A 5 14.46 -3.56 6.56
N LYS A 6 14.25 -3.67 5.25
CA LYS A 6 13.77 -2.56 4.44
C LYS A 6 12.34 -2.23 4.85
N THR A 7 12.06 -0.95 4.98
CA THR A 7 10.74 -0.42 5.30
C THR A 7 10.22 0.42 4.13
N LEU A 8 8.91 0.65 4.09
CA LEU A 8 8.29 1.54 3.10
C LEU A 8 8.93 2.94 3.08
N PHE A 9 9.42 3.41 4.23
CA PHE A 9 9.93 4.76 4.40
C PHE A 9 11.32 5.01 3.82
N GLU A 10 12.00 3.98 3.33
CA GLU A 10 13.29 4.10 2.64
C GLU A 10 13.15 4.47 1.16
N TYR A 11 11.93 4.44 0.62
CA TYR A 11 11.68 4.71 -0.80
C TYR A 11 11.26 6.15 -1.06
N THR A 12 11.48 6.59 -2.31
CA THR A 12 10.98 7.85 -2.84
C THR A 12 10.07 7.59 -4.03
N ALA A 13 9.08 8.44 -4.24
CA ALA A 13 8.25 8.45 -5.43
C ALA A 13 7.87 9.88 -5.79
N ASN A 14 7.51 10.09 -7.05
CA ASN A 14 6.97 11.38 -7.49
C ASN A 14 5.47 11.42 -7.19
N LEU A 15 5.03 12.51 -6.57
CA LEU A 15 3.60 12.85 -6.50
C LEU A 15 3.08 13.16 -7.91
N ILE A 16 1.77 13.06 -8.12
CA ILE A 16 1.13 13.29 -9.42
C ILE A 16 1.39 14.70 -10.01
N ASN A 17 1.83 15.65 -9.17
CA ASN A 17 2.25 16.99 -9.57
C ASN A 17 3.74 17.09 -9.98
N GLY A 18 4.46 15.96 -10.04
CA GLY A 18 5.90 15.89 -10.35
C GLY A 18 6.84 16.10 -9.17
N GLU A 19 6.34 16.41 -7.96
CA GLU A 19 7.18 16.60 -6.78
C GLU A 19 7.75 15.25 -6.30
N LYS A 20 9.07 15.09 -6.35
CA LYS A 20 9.74 13.93 -5.76
C LYS A 20 9.70 14.02 -4.23
N VAL A 21 9.08 13.04 -3.58
CA VAL A 21 8.97 12.96 -2.12
C VAL A 21 9.53 11.65 -1.58
N SER A 22 10.13 11.71 -0.39
CA SER A 22 10.41 10.50 0.40
C SER A 22 9.12 10.03 1.08
N LEU A 23 8.87 8.73 1.07
CA LEU A 23 7.71 8.16 1.76
C LEU A 23 7.79 8.34 3.28
N SER A 24 9.00 8.55 3.83
CA SER A 24 9.18 8.92 5.25
C SER A 24 8.43 10.19 5.66
N LYS A 25 8.12 11.10 4.72
CA LYS A 25 7.28 12.29 4.95
C LYS A 25 5.89 11.94 5.46
N PHE A 26 5.39 10.74 5.15
CA PHE A 26 4.09 10.26 5.57
C PHE A 26 4.15 9.41 6.84
N LYS A 27 5.31 9.29 7.52
CA LYS A 27 5.45 8.49 8.75
C LYS A 27 4.83 9.20 9.96
N ASP A 28 3.51 9.38 9.93
CA ASP A 28 2.73 10.07 10.95
C ASP A 28 1.41 9.35 11.29
N LYS A 29 1.22 8.13 10.78
CA LYS A 29 0.05 7.26 10.99
C LYS A 29 0.47 5.86 11.47
N ASP A 30 -0.46 5.20 12.14
CA ASP A 30 -0.29 3.82 12.67
C ASP A 30 -0.45 2.74 11.59
N ALA A 31 -1.05 3.09 10.45
CA ALA A 31 -1.25 2.20 9.33
C ALA A 31 -1.36 2.97 8.00
N TYR A 32 -0.96 2.30 6.91
CA TYR A 32 -1.04 2.81 5.55
C TYR A 32 -1.68 1.76 4.65
N LEU A 33 -2.53 2.21 3.74
CA LEU A 33 -3.11 1.39 2.69
C LEU A 33 -2.62 1.92 1.34
N LEU A 34 -1.81 1.13 0.63
CA LEU A 34 -1.31 1.46 -0.70
C LEU A 34 -2.18 0.74 -1.73
N VAL A 35 -2.71 1.49 -2.69
CA VAL A 35 -3.66 0.96 -3.68
C VAL A 35 -3.18 1.33 -5.09
N ASN A 36 -3.05 0.33 -5.98
CA ASN A 36 -2.79 0.61 -7.39
C ASN A 36 -4.09 1.00 -8.11
N VAL A 37 -4.06 2.07 -8.89
CA VAL A 37 -5.24 2.60 -9.60
C VAL A 37 -4.93 2.82 -11.08
N ALA A 38 -5.93 2.76 -11.96
CA ALA A 38 -5.76 2.98 -13.41
C ALA A 38 -6.42 4.26 -13.95
N SER A 39 -7.23 4.94 -13.16
CA SER A 39 -7.85 6.22 -13.50
C SER A 39 -8.12 7.01 -12.23
N GLU A 40 -8.29 8.34 -12.35
CA GLU A 40 -8.83 9.21 -11.28
C GLU A 40 -10.33 8.90 -11.02
N CYS A 41 -10.72 7.62 -11.08
CA CYS A 41 -12.02 7.20 -10.64
C CYS A 41 -11.97 7.12 -9.13
N ASP A 42 -12.62 8.10 -8.51
CA ASP A 42 -12.76 8.33 -7.08
C ASP A 42 -13.60 7.23 -6.38
N GLU A 43 -13.40 5.96 -6.72
CA GLU A 43 -14.17 4.84 -6.14
C GLU A 43 -13.98 4.78 -4.63
N ILE A 44 -12.74 4.94 -4.15
CA ILE A 44 -12.42 5.01 -2.73
C ILE A 44 -13.11 6.22 -2.08
N GLN A 45 -13.00 7.39 -2.70
CA GLN A 45 -13.66 8.61 -2.25
C GLN A 45 -15.18 8.43 -2.18
N HIS A 46 -15.77 7.80 -3.19
CA HIS A 46 -17.21 7.56 -3.31
C HIS A 46 -17.70 6.64 -2.20
N VAL A 47 -17.00 5.53 -1.97
CA VAL A 47 -17.32 4.57 -0.90
C VAL A 47 -17.23 5.25 0.47
N VAL A 48 -16.15 5.99 0.74
CA VAL A 48 -15.96 6.67 2.02
C VAL A 48 -17.00 7.76 2.23
N ARG A 49 -17.26 8.59 1.22
CA ARG A 49 -18.28 9.63 1.27
C ARG A 49 -19.67 9.05 1.50
N LYS A 50 -20.03 7.96 0.83
CA LYS A 50 -21.35 7.31 0.97
C LYS A 50 -21.58 6.77 2.38
N LYS A 51 -20.52 6.28 3.04
CA LYS A 51 -20.63 5.68 4.38
C LYS A 51 -20.49 6.68 5.53
N THR A 52 -19.63 7.68 5.38
CA THR A 52 -19.24 8.57 6.48
C THR A 52 -19.67 10.02 6.26
N GLY A 53 -20.06 10.39 5.03
CA GLY A 53 -20.23 11.78 4.62
C GLY A 53 -18.91 12.56 4.48
N ALA A 54 -17.77 11.97 4.85
CA ALA A 54 -16.49 12.66 4.86
C ALA A 54 -15.87 12.75 3.46
N LYS A 55 -15.24 13.90 3.20
CA LYS A 55 -14.32 14.06 2.06
C LYS A 55 -12.92 13.73 2.57
N ILE A 56 -12.32 12.67 2.06
CA ILE A 56 -10.92 12.36 2.37
C ILE A 56 -9.99 13.00 1.34
N LYS A 57 -8.73 13.20 1.73
CA LYS A 57 -7.62 13.58 0.86
C LYS A 57 -6.53 12.55 1.05
N TYR A 58 -5.98 12.06 -0.05
CA TYR A 58 -4.86 11.11 -0.06
C TYR A 58 -3.84 11.55 -1.12
N PRO A 59 -2.54 11.33 -0.89
CA PRO A 59 -1.51 11.61 -1.87
C PRO A 59 -1.66 10.65 -3.06
N MET A 60 -1.65 11.20 -4.27
CA MET A 60 -1.57 10.45 -5.51
C MET A 60 -0.14 10.54 -6.04
N PHE A 61 0.40 9.41 -6.47
CA PHE A 61 1.73 9.31 -7.06
C PHE A 61 1.63 9.21 -8.58
N GLU A 62 2.70 9.59 -9.27
CA GLU A 62 2.82 9.34 -10.71
C GLU A 62 2.67 7.86 -11.03
N LYS A 63 2.39 7.57 -12.30
CA LYS A 63 2.24 6.20 -12.78
C LYS A 63 3.52 5.40 -12.51
N LEU A 64 3.41 4.39 -11.64
CA LEU A 64 4.47 3.42 -11.38
C LEU A 64 4.18 2.11 -12.11
N LYS A 65 5.24 1.44 -12.56
CA LYS A 65 5.12 0.07 -13.07
C LYS A 65 5.06 -0.91 -11.92
N VAL A 66 3.98 -1.69 -11.88
CA VAL A 66 3.65 -2.57 -10.75
C VAL A 66 4.08 -4.03 -10.97
N ASN A 67 4.29 -4.42 -12.24
CA ASN A 67 4.68 -5.76 -12.69
C ASN A 67 5.76 -5.63 -13.77
N GLY A 68 6.36 -6.77 -14.17
CA GLY A 68 7.39 -6.85 -15.20
C GLY A 68 8.81 -6.54 -14.71
N ASP A 69 9.77 -6.61 -15.63
CA ASP A 69 11.21 -6.44 -15.35
C ASP A 69 11.57 -5.02 -14.90
N ASP A 70 10.75 -4.04 -15.28
CA ASP A 70 10.88 -2.64 -14.88
C ASP A 70 9.87 -2.23 -13.80
N CYS A 71 9.45 -3.21 -13.00
CA CYS A 71 8.66 -2.96 -11.80
C CYS A 71 9.41 -2.01 -10.85
N HIS A 72 8.71 -0.96 -10.41
CA HIS A 72 9.26 0.03 -9.50
C HIS A 72 9.65 -0.60 -8.14
N ASP A 73 10.76 -0.17 -7.56
CA ASP A 73 11.33 -0.75 -6.32
C ASP A 73 10.33 -0.81 -5.15
N ILE A 74 9.46 0.19 -5.03
CA ILE A 74 8.35 0.17 -4.05
C ILE A 74 7.47 -1.06 -4.24
N TYR A 75 7.03 -1.36 -5.47
CA TYR A 75 6.19 -2.52 -5.74
C TYR A 75 6.97 -3.83 -5.61
N THR A 76 8.25 -3.86 -5.97
CA THR A 76 9.12 -5.01 -5.70
C THR A 76 9.17 -5.32 -4.21
N PHE A 77 9.40 -4.31 -3.38
CA PHE A 77 9.37 -4.44 -1.93
C PHE A 77 8.02 -4.92 -1.39
N LEU A 78 6.92 -4.29 -1.83
CA LEU A 78 5.57 -4.65 -1.40
C LEU A 78 5.23 -6.10 -1.72
N LYS A 79 5.53 -6.55 -2.95
CA LYS A 79 5.26 -7.92 -3.41
C LYS A 79 6.15 -8.95 -2.71
N GLN A 80 7.43 -8.64 -2.47
CA GLN A 80 8.36 -9.53 -1.78
C GLN A 80 8.01 -9.74 -0.30
N ASN A 81 7.31 -8.79 0.31
CA ASN A 81 6.91 -8.83 1.71
C ASN A 81 5.41 -9.14 1.89
N SER A 82 4.76 -9.70 0.88
CA SER A 82 3.36 -10.12 0.94
C SER A 82 3.19 -11.56 0.47
N ARG A 83 1.96 -12.07 0.49
CA ARG A 83 1.61 -13.39 -0.08
C ARG A 83 1.88 -13.53 -1.57
N LEU A 84 2.22 -12.44 -2.27
CA LEU A 84 2.64 -12.50 -3.67
C LEU A 84 4.04 -13.08 -3.82
N TRP A 85 4.86 -13.12 -2.77
CA TRP A 85 6.16 -13.78 -2.82
C TRP A 85 6.01 -15.31 -2.87
N ASN A 86 6.46 -15.93 -3.96
CA ASN A 86 6.50 -17.37 -4.09
C ASN A 86 7.92 -17.87 -3.77
N GLU A 87 8.10 -18.42 -2.57
CA GLU A 87 9.40 -18.93 -2.10
C GLU A 87 9.95 -20.06 -2.97
N GLN A 88 9.07 -20.94 -3.50
CA GLN A 88 9.49 -22.08 -4.32
C GLN A 88 10.06 -21.64 -5.67
N LYS A 89 9.47 -20.58 -6.26
CA LYS A 89 9.91 -20.04 -7.55
C LYS A 89 10.94 -18.91 -7.41
N GLY A 90 11.20 -18.45 -6.18
CA GLY A 90 12.09 -17.31 -5.91
C GLY A 90 11.65 -16.01 -6.60
N LYS A 91 10.34 -15.82 -6.84
CA LYS A 91 9.80 -14.66 -7.54
C LYS A 91 8.43 -14.24 -7.03
N CYS A 92 8.07 -12.99 -7.27
CA CYS A 92 6.72 -12.49 -6.98
C CYS A 92 5.71 -12.90 -8.06
N GLU A 93 4.48 -13.16 -7.64
CA GLU A 93 3.30 -13.17 -8.51
C GLU A 93 2.93 -11.75 -8.93
N ASP A 94 2.29 -11.65 -10.10
CA ASP A 94 1.84 -10.38 -10.64
C ASP A 94 0.57 -9.88 -9.95
N ILE A 95 0.47 -8.57 -9.78
CA ILE A 95 -0.77 -7.91 -9.39
C ILE A 95 -1.72 -8.00 -10.58
N ARG A 96 -2.79 -8.78 -10.43
CA ARG A 96 -3.64 -9.21 -11.56
C ARG A 96 -4.50 -8.10 -12.15
N TRP A 97 -4.86 -7.10 -11.34
CA TRP A 97 -5.73 -6.00 -11.78
C TRP A 97 -5.52 -4.73 -10.95
N ASN A 98 -6.24 -3.67 -11.32
CA ASN A 98 -6.33 -2.45 -10.52
C ASN A 98 -7.03 -2.73 -9.18
N PHE A 99 -6.78 -1.88 -8.18
CA PHE A 99 -7.32 -1.96 -6.83
C PHE A 99 -6.78 -3.10 -5.97
N GLY A 100 -5.61 -3.67 -6.28
CA GLY A 100 -4.86 -4.44 -5.28
C GLY A 100 -4.45 -3.53 -4.13
N LYS A 101 -4.57 -4.01 -2.88
CA LYS A 101 -4.27 -3.21 -1.69
C LYS A 101 -3.16 -3.83 -0.86
N PHE A 102 -2.17 -3.04 -0.45
CA PHE A 102 -1.16 -3.44 0.52
C PHE A 102 -1.40 -2.70 1.84
N LEU A 103 -1.58 -3.47 2.92
CA LEU A 103 -1.66 -2.94 4.28
C LEU A 103 -0.26 -2.94 4.90
N VAL A 104 0.15 -1.78 5.39
CA VAL A 104 1.47 -1.51 5.99
C VAL A 104 1.26 -0.91 7.38
N ASP A 105 2.07 -1.29 8.36
CA ASP A 105 2.00 -0.70 9.70
C ASP A 105 2.70 0.65 9.83
N GLY A 106 2.58 1.29 10.99
CA GLY A 106 3.23 2.56 11.35
C GLY A 106 4.76 2.53 11.26
N GLN A 107 5.36 1.35 11.27
CA GLN A 107 6.80 1.15 11.14
C GLN A 107 7.25 0.94 9.69
N GLY A 108 6.31 0.80 8.75
CA GLY A 108 6.59 0.65 7.32
C GLY A 108 6.75 -0.81 6.89
N TYR A 109 6.32 -1.78 7.71
CA TYR A 109 6.33 -3.20 7.36
C TYR A 109 5.01 -3.64 6.75
N VAL A 110 5.09 -4.37 5.64
CA VAL A 110 3.92 -4.98 4.99
C VAL A 110 3.31 -6.02 5.91
N LYS A 111 1.99 -5.92 6.13
CA LYS A 111 1.20 -6.85 6.93
C LYS A 111 0.35 -7.76 6.08
N ASN A 112 -0.21 -7.25 4.99
CA ASN A 112 -1.04 -8.06 4.11
C ASN A 112 -1.15 -7.47 2.70
N TYR A 113 -1.57 -8.32 1.76
CA TYR A 113 -2.00 -7.94 0.41
C TYR A 113 -3.40 -8.49 0.13
N TYR A 114 -4.30 -7.60 -0.32
CA TYR A 114 -5.69 -7.90 -0.64
C TYR A 114 -5.91 -7.76 -2.13
N ASP A 115 -6.64 -8.73 -2.69
CA ASP A 115 -6.98 -8.74 -4.10
C ASP A 115 -7.99 -7.64 -4.45
N PRO A 116 -8.12 -7.28 -5.74
CA PRO A 116 -9.04 -6.26 -6.24
C PRO A 116 -10.49 -6.37 -5.75
N ASP A 117 -11.00 -7.60 -5.64
CA ASP A 117 -12.37 -7.94 -5.26
C ASP A 117 -12.65 -7.79 -3.75
N VAL A 118 -11.61 -7.74 -2.92
CA VAL A 118 -11.76 -7.45 -1.49
C VAL A 118 -12.19 -6.00 -1.31
N THR A 119 -13.35 -5.81 -0.67
CA THR A 119 -13.91 -4.50 -0.42
C THR A 119 -13.18 -3.79 0.74
N PRO A 120 -13.18 -2.44 0.78
CA PRO A 120 -12.57 -1.71 1.89
C PRO A 120 -13.12 -2.05 3.28
N LEU A 121 -14.35 -2.57 3.37
CA LEU A 121 -14.98 -2.93 4.64
C LEU A 121 -14.43 -4.22 5.23
N GLU A 122 -14.07 -5.17 4.37
CA GLU A 122 -13.46 -6.41 4.80
C GLU A 122 -12.06 -6.17 5.41
N LEU A 123 -11.47 -5.00 5.15
CA LEU A 123 -10.19 -4.58 5.73
C LEU A 123 -10.33 -4.02 7.15
N GLU A 124 -11.56 -3.73 7.62
CA GLU A 124 -11.81 -2.94 8.83
C GLU A 124 -11.16 -3.56 10.07
N ASP A 125 -11.32 -4.87 10.27
CA ASP A 125 -10.77 -5.56 11.44
C ASP A 125 -9.24 -5.61 11.42
N ASP A 126 -8.63 -5.78 10.25
CA ASP A 126 -7.18 -5.81 10.11
C ASP A 126 -6.57 -4.43 10.32
N ILE A 127 -7.24 -3.37 9.86
CA ILE A 127 -6.85 -1.99 10.13
C ILE A 127 -6.98 -1.69 11.63
N LYS A 128 -8.11 -2.04 12.26
CA LYS A 128 -8.32 -1.85 13.72
C LYS A 128 -7.23 -2.52 14.55
N LYS A 129 -6.79 -3.73 14.19
CA LYS A 129 -5.68 -4.41 14.87
C LYS A 129 -4.37 -3.64 14.82
N LEU A 130 -4.14 -2.84 13.78
CA LEU A 130 -2.94 -1.98 13.69
C LEU A 130 -3.12 -0.69 14.49
N LEU A 131 -4.29 -0.07 14.43
CA LEU A 131 -4.59 1.15 15.20
C LEU A 131 -4.59 0.92 16.72
N GLN A 132 -4.96 -0.28 17.19
CA GLN A 132 -5.02 -0.59 18.62
C GLN A 132 -3.65 -0.92 19.24
N LYS A 133 -2.59 -1.11 18.44
CA LYS A 133 -1.29 -1.57 18.94
C LYS A 133 -0.45 -0.49 19.64
N GLU A 134 -0.86 0.79 19.62
CA GLU A 134 -0.15 1.88 20.31
C GLU A 134 -0.85 2.39 21.58
N GLY A 135 -1.66 1.55 22.23
CA GLY A 135 -2.29 1.85 23.54
C GLY A 135 -1.61 1.22 24.76
N LYS A 136 -0.38 0.70 24.63
CA LYS A 136 0.36 0.12 25.78
C LYS A 136 1.81 0.57 25.80
N GLN A 137 2.03 1.72 26.45
CA GLN A 137 3.17 1.94 27.33
C GLN A 137 2.69 2.71 28.56
#